data_AF-A0A535U3G4-F1
#
_entry.id   AF-A0A535U3G4-F1
#
_cell.length_a   1.000
_cell.length_b   1.000
_cell.length_c   1.000
_cell.angle_alpha   90.00
_cell.angle_beta   90.00
_cell.angle_gamma   90.00
#
_symmetry.space_group_name_H-M   'P 1'
#
loop_
_entity.id
_entity.type
_entity.pdbx_description
1 polymer ?
#
loop_
_entity_poly.entity_id
_entity_poly.type
_entity_poly.pdbx_seq_one_letter_code
_entity_poly.pdbx_strand_id
1 'polypeptide(L)'
;MQTCSRCERPVGPEALFCPQCGAQLKVPSVQGEIIDGTRRFAKHPPIRPGRAARLSIIPGLGHWYAGAPAKGLVFFAAIVGPLVVGTELDLTVIGAAVGIPLDIGGLGLWAFCAYDAYRTARNRMRPAA
;
A
#
# COMPACT_ATOMS: atom_id res chain seq x y z
N MET A 1 18.70 57.51 -3.10
CA MET A 1 17.42 57.37 -2.37
C MET A 1 16.46 56.61 -3.26
N GLN A 2 15.75 55.61 -2.75
CA GLN A 2 14.72 54.92 -3.51
C GLN A 2 13.35 55.49 -3.13
N THR A 3 12.37 55.45 -4.03
CA THR A 3 10.99 55.89 -3.76
C THR A 3 10.09 54.68 -3.63
N CYS A 4 9.14 54.72 -2.69
CA CYS A 4 8.16 53.65 -2.55
C CYS A 4 7.14 53.71 -3.69
N SER A 5 6.94 52.61 -4.42
CA SER A 5 5.96 52.52 -5.54
C SER A 5 4.50 52.65 -5.12
N ARG A 6 4.20 52.59 -3.81
CA ARG A 6 2.82 52.64 -3.29
C ARG A 6 2.41 54.01 -2.77
N CYS A 7 3.31 54.72 -2.08
CA CYS A 7 3.00 56.01 -1.47
C CYS A 7 3.96 57.13 -1.90
N GLU A 8 4.85 56.86 -2.86
CA GLU A 8 5.76 57.80 -3.54
C GLU A 8 6.73 58.57 -2.63
N ARG A 9 6.79 58.20 -1.34
CA ARG A 9 7.68 58.83 -0.36
C ARG A 9 9.11 58.30 -0.49
N PRO A 10 10.12 59.15 -0.17
CA PRO A 10 11.51 58.73 -0.14
C PRO A 10 11.73 57.72 0.99
N VAL A 11 12.43 56.63 0.67
CA VAL A 11 12.78 55.55 1.60
C VAL A 11 14.28 55.27 1.53
N GLY A 12 14.83 54.81 2.65
CA GLY A 12 16.23 54.41 2.74
C GLY A 12 16.54 53.25 1.78
N PRO A 13 17.75 53.19 1.19
CA PRO A 13 18.11 52.20 0.17
C PRO A 13 18.10 50.74 0.68
N GLU A 14 18.24 50.52 1.99
CA GLU A 14 18.25 49.19 2.62
C GLU A 14 16.92 48.81 3.29
N ALA A 15 15.85 49.62 3.11
CA ALA A 15 14.58 49.36 3.76
C ALA A 15 13.88 48.15 3.13
N LEU A 16 13.65 47.08 3.91
CA LEU A 16 12.86 45.91 3.49
C LEU A 16 11.36 46.25 3.35
N PHE A 17 10.88 47.19 4.19
CA PHE A 17 9.49 47.65 4.25
C PHE A 17 9.42 49.18 4.31
N CYS A 18 8.37 49.77 3.74
CA CYS A 18 8.10 51.19 3.84
C CYS A 18 7.49 51.55 5.21
N PRO A 19 8.09 52.45 6.01
CA PRO A 19 7.61 52.77 7.37
C PRO A 19 6.32 53.60 7.38
N GLN A 20 5.86 54.10 6.23
CA GLN A 20 4.69 54.98 6.14
C GLN A 20 3.43 54.25 5.68
N CYS A 21 3.55 53.32 4.73
CA CYS A 21 2.41 52.57 4.18
C CYS A 21 2.51 51.05 4.33
N GLY A 22 3.62 50.52 4.86
CA GLY A 22 3.82 49.08 5.07
C GLY A 22 4.12 48.27 3.81
N ALA A 23 4.31 48.89 2.64
CA ALA A 23 4.66 48.17 1.41
C ALA A 23 6.01 47.45 1.54
N GLN A 24 6.08 46.19 1.11
CA GLN A 24 7.33 45.44 1.03
C GLN A 24 8.14 45.92 -0.18
N LEU A 25 9.34 46.43 0.04
CA LEU A 25 10.21 47.00 -1.00
C LEU A 25 11.21 45.98 -1.55
N LYS A 26 11.63 45.04 -0.69
CA LYS A 26 12.56 43.97 -1.05
C LYS A 26 12.03 42.67 -0.48
N VAL A 27 11.74 41.71 -1.36
CA VAL A 27 11.40 40.34 -0.95
C VAL A 27 12.72 39.66 -0.57
N PRO A 28 12.96 39.31 0.72
CA PRO A 28 14.11 38.51 1.05
C PRO A 28 13.95 37.15 0.36
N SER A 29 14.95 36.73 -0.42
CA SER A 29 14.96 35.38 -1.00
C SER A 29 14.99 34.38 0.15
N VAL A 30 13.90 33.67 0.38
CA VAL A 30 13.88 32.57 1.33
C VAL A 30 14.61 31.41 0.65
N GLN A 31 15.88 31.16 1.02
CA GLN A 31 16.54 29.90 0.68
C GLN A 31 16.02 28.81 1.62
N GLY A 32 15.08 28.01 1.13
CA GLY A 32 14.64 26.77 1.77
C GLY A 32 14.91 25.59 0.86
N GLU A 33 15.36 24.47 1.42
CA GLU A 33 15.36 23.21 0.69
C GLU A 33 13.93 22.69 0.64
N ILE A 34 13.43 22.40 -0.57
CA ILE A 34 12.14 21.74 -0.73
C ILE A 34 12.32 20.31 -0.25
N ILE A 35 11.87 20.02 0.97
CA ILE A 35 11.81 18.66 1.49
C ILE A 35 10.70 17.93 0.73
N ASP A 36 11.08 17.25 -0.36
CA ASP A 36 10.18 16.39 -1.12
C ASP A 36 9.89 15.12 -0.31
N GLY A 37 8.83 15.19 0.50
CA GLY A 37 8.37 14.09 1.35
C GLY A 37 7.98 12.82 0.58
N THR A 38 7.83 12.90 -0.75
CA THR A 38 7.44 11.76 -1.57
C THR A 38 8.54 10.70 -1.66
N ARG A 39 9.82 11.08 -1.54
CA ARG A 39 10.95 10.12 -1.62
C ARG A 39 11.00 9.15 -0.45
N ARG A 40 10.46 9.53 0.72
CA ARG A 40 10.48 8.67 1.91
C ARG A 40 9.54 7.47 1.77
N PHE A 41 8.51 7.58 0.94
CA PHE A 41 7.51 6.53 0.69
C PHE A 41 7.80 5.67 -0.55
N ALA A 42 8.82 6.00 -1.34
CA ALA A 42 9.05 5.38 -2.66
C ALA A 42 9.74 3.99 -2.62
N LYS A 43 10.11 3.48 -1.43
CA LYS A 43 11.00 2.30 -1.30
C LYS A 43 10.28 0.97 -1.04
N HIS A 44 9.07 0.77 -1.58
CA HIS A 44 8.52 -0.58 -1.59
C HIS A 44 9.00 -1.33 -2.83
N PRO A 45 9.69 -2.47 -2.68
CA PRO A 45 10.14 -3.26 -3.82
C PRO A 45 8.95 -3.68 -4.68
N PRO A 46 9.09 -3.74 -6.02
CA PRO A 46 8.00 -4.10 -6.90
C PRO A 46 7.50 -5.52 -6.59
N ILE A 47 6.22 -5.64 -6.23
CA ILE A 47 5.57 -6.91 -5.92
C ILE A 47 5.43 -7.70 -7.22
N ARG A 48 6.00 -8.90 -7.29
CA ARG A 48 5.89 -9.77 -8.48
C ARG A 48 4.76 -10.80 -8.28
N PRO A 49 3.68 -10.80 -9.08
CA PRO A 49 2.56 -11.73 -8.88
C PRO A 49 2.95 -13.21 -8.91
N GLY A 50 3.90 -13.59 -9.78
CA GLY A 50 4.40 -14.96 -9.82
C GLY A 50 5.19 -15.38 -8.57
N ARG A 51 5.72 -14.42 -7.78
CA ARG A 51 6.29 -14.73 -6.46
C ARG A 51 5.20 -14.91 -5.42
N ALA A 52 4.13 -14.11 -5.48
CA ALA A 52 2.97 -14.27 -4.59
C ALA A 52 2.36 -15.67 -4.74
N ALA A 53 2.13 -16.12 -5.97
CA ALA A 53 1.60 -17.46 -6.25
C ALA A 53 2.51 -18.59 -5.72
N ARG A 54 3.83 -18.49 -5.95
CA ARG A 54 4.80 -19.48 -5.46
C ARG A 54 4.93 -19.49 -3.94
N LEU A 55 4.77 -18.34 -3.28
CA LEU A 55 4.77 -18.30 -1.81
C LEU A 55 3.53 -18.97 -1.22
N SER A 56 2.41 -19.02 -1.95
CA SER A 56 1.19 -19.72 -1.52
C SER A 56 1.29 -21.24 -1.48
N ILE A 57 2.46 -21.84 -1.77
CA ILE A 57 2.74 -23.24 -1.39
C ILE A 57 2.47 -23.41 0.12
N ILE A 58 2.88 -22.43 0.94
CA ILE A 58 2.38 -22.37 2.31
C ILE A 58 1.13 -21.47 2.28
N PRO A 59 -0.06 -22.00 2.64
CA PRO A 59 -1.30 -21.24 2.55
C PRO A 59 -1.19 -19.92 3.32
N GLY A 60 -1.63 -18.82 2.70
CA GLY A 60 -1.62 -17.48 3.29
C GLY A 60 -0.34 -16.65 3.10
N LEU A 61 0.83 -17.26 2.85
CA LEU A 61 2.09 -16.50 2.67
C LEU A 61 2.10 -15.62 1.41
N GLY A 62 1.46 -16.07 0.32
CA GLY A 62 1.34 -15.27 -0.90
C GLY A 62 0.57 -13.97 -0.70
N HIS A 63 -0.46 -13.99 0.16
CA HIS A 63 -1.23 -12.79 0.53
C HIS A 63 -0.44 -11.85 1.44
N TRP A 64 0.39 -12.39 2.34
CA TRP A 64 1.31 -11.59 3.15
C TRP A 64 2.35 -10.89 2.29
N TYR A 65 2.94 -11.61 1.32
CA TYR A 65 3.85 -11.02 0.34
C TYR A 65 3.17 -9.96 -0.53
N ALA A 66 1.91 -10.18 -0.91
CA ALA A 66 1.12 -9.19 -1.63
C ALA A 66 0.68 -8.01 -0.74
N GLY A 67 0.91 -8.06 0.59
CA GLY A 67 0.57 -7.05 1.58
C GLY A 67 -0.91 -7.03 2.00
N ALA A 68 -1.62 -8.15 1.86
CA ALA A 68 -3.00 -8.38 2.29
C ALA A 68 -3.05 -9.40 3.47
N PRO A 69 -2.58 -9.03 4.67
CA PRO A 69 -2.37 -9.97 5.77
C PRO A 69 -3.65 -10.66 6.26
N ALA A 70 -4.76 -9.92 6.29
CA ALA A 70 -6.06 -10.45 6.69
C ALA A 70 -6.55 -11.59 5.78
N LYS A 71 -6.39 -11.44 4.45
CA LYS A 71 -6.71 -12.53 3.51
C LYS A 71 -5.83 -13.75 3.76
N GLY A 72 -4.54 -13.53 4.01
CA GLY A 72 -3.60 -14.60 4.31
C GLY A 72 -4.00 -15.39 5.55
N LEU A 73 -4.44 -14.69 6.61
CA LEU A 73 -4.91 -15.32 7.84
C LEU A 73 -6.19 -16.13 7.63
N VAL A 74 -7.15 -15.61 6.85
CA VAL A 74 -8.39 -16.33 6.51
C VAL A 74 -8.08 -17.64 5.77
N PHE A 75 -7.25 -17.59 4.73
CA PHE A 75 -6.87 -18.81 4.00
C PHE A 75 -6.04 -19.77 4.85
N PHE A 76 -5.14 -19.26 5.69
CA PHE A 76 -4.37 -20.09 6.61
C PHE A 76 -5.30 -20.81 7.59
N ALA A 77 -6.25 -20.12 8.23
CA ALA A 77 -7.21 -20.73 9.14
C ALA A 77 -8.16 -21.71 8.44
N ALA A 78 -8.61 -21.39 7.22
CA ALA A 78 -9.52 -22.24 6.46
C ALA A 78 -8.88 -23.53 5.94
N ILE A 79 -7.57 -23.50 5.66
CA ILE A 79 -6.81 -24.68 5.22
C ILE A 79 -6.21 -25.39 6.44
N VAL A 80 -5.32 -24.73 7.20
CA VAL A 80 -4.58 -25.35 8.31
C VAL A 80 -5.44 -25.62 9.54
N GLY A 81 -6.48 -24.83 9.79
CA GLY A 81 -7.37 -25.03 10.94
C GLY A 81 -8.01 -26.42 10.95
N PRO A 82 -8.69 -26.84 9.87
CA PRO A 82 -9.21 -28.19 9.73
C PRO A 82 -8.14 -29.30 9.86
N LEU A 83 -6.94 -29.11 9.28
CA LEU A 83 -5.80 -30.04 9.44
C LEU A 83 -5.42 -30.24 10.92
N VAL A 84 -5.33 -29.16 11.69
CA VAL A 84 -4.84 -29.18 13.08
C VAL A 84 -5.90 -29.70 14.05
N VAL A 85 -7.17 -29.34 13.85
CA VAL A 85 -8.28 -29.79 14.71
C VAL A 85 -8.67 -31.24 14.40
N GLY A 86 -8.15 -31.83 13.32
CA GLY A 86 -8.45 -33.21 12.92
C GLY A 86 -9.84 -33.37 12.31
N THR A 87 -10.53 -32.26 12.01
CA THR A 87 -11.85 -32.26 11.36
C THR A 87 -11.77 -32.61 9.87
N GLU A 88 -10.57 -32.77 9.31
CA GLU A 88 -10.41 -33.33 7.96
C GLU A 88 -11.04 -34.71 7.86
N LEU A 89 -10.98 -35.53 8.91
CA LEU A 89 -11.63 -36.86 8.91
C LEU A 89 -13.16 -36.76 8.99
N ASP A 90 -13.70 -35.72 9.61
CA ASP A 90 -15.14 -35.53 9.85
C ASP A 90 -15.87 -34.79 8.71
N LEU A 91 -15.11 -34.16 7.80
CA LEU A 91 -15.64 -33.74 6.49
C LEU A 91 -15.97 -34.94 5.59
N THR A 92 -15.71 -36.19 5.99
CA THR A 92 -16.29 -37.35 5.30
C THR A 92 -17.80 -37.43 5.50
N VAL A 93 -18.38 -36.94 6.60
CA VAL A 93 -19.84 -36.90 6.77
C VAL A 93 -20.48 -35.85 5.86
N ILE A 94 -19.85 -34.68 5.68
CA ILE A 94 -20.33 -33.62 4.80
C ILE A 94 -19.96 -33.90 3.33
N GLY A 95 -18.76 -34.42 3.07
CA GLY A 95 -18.25 -34.80 1.76
C GLY A 95 -18.95 -36.04 1.18
N ALA A 96 -19.32 -37.01 2.02
CA ALA A 96 -20.17 -38.14 1.60
C ALA A 96 -21.63 -37.70 1.37
N ALA A 97 -22.15 -36.72 2.12
CA ALA A 97 -23.49 -36.18 1.90
C ALA A 97 -23.59 -35.35 0.60
N VAL A 98 -22.49 -34.73 0.14
CA VAL A 98 -22.46 -33.87 -1.07
C VAL A 98 -21.77 -34.54 -2.26
N GLY A 99 -21.15 -35.73 -2.07
CA GLY A 99 -20.52 -36.51 -3.14
C GLY A 99 -19.20 -35.93 -3.67
N ILE A 100 -18.57 -35.01 -2.94
CA ILE A 100 -17.31 -34.37 -3.35
C ILE A 100 -16.16 -35.12 -2.64
N PRO A 101 -15.24 -35.77 -3.38
CA PRO A 101 -14.06 -36.38 -2.79
C PRO A 101 -13.29 -35.33 -1.99
N LEU A 102 -13.00 -35.67 -0.74
CA LEU A 102 -12.32 -34.85 0.27
C LEU A 102 -11.07 -34.12 -0.27
N ASP A 103 -10.34 -34.78 -1.18
CA ASP A 103 -9.13 -34.25 -1.84
C ASP A 103 -9.39 -33.08 -2.80
N ILE A 104 -10.58 -32.98 -3.41
CA ILE A 104 -10.90 -31.91 -4.36
C ILE A 104 -11.20 -30.60 -3.60
N GLY A 105 -11.78 -30.69 -2.41
CA GLY A 105 -12.09 -29.53 -1.58
C GLY A 105 -10.83 -28.85 -1.04
N GLY A 106 -9.94 -29.62 -0.40
CA GLY A 106 -8.68 -29.13 0.15
C GLY A 106 -7.72 -28.63 -0.92
N LEU A 107 -7.46 -29.43 -1.96
CA LEU A 107 -6.57 -29.04 -3.06
C LEU A 107 -7.17 -27.93 -3.91
N GLY A 108 -8.50 -27.92 -4.12
CA GLY A 108 -9.21 -26.86 -4.83
C GLY A 108 -9.14 -25.53 -4.08
N LEU A 109 -9.37 -25.54 -2.77
CA LEU A 109 -9.22 -24.35 -1.92
C LEU A 109 -7.77 -23.85 -1.89
N TRP A 110 -6.79 -24.76 -1.87
CA TRP A 110 -5.37 -24.41 -1.91
C TRP A 110 -4.94 -23.83 -3.26
N ALA A 111 -5.39 -24.40 -4.38
CA ALA A 111 -5.18 -23.86 -5.71
C ALA A 111 -5.86 -22.49 -5.87
N PHE A 112 -7.07 -22.33 -5.34
CA PHE A 112 -7.77 -21.05 -5.30
C PHE A 112 -7.02 -20.02 -4.45
N CYS A 113 -6.45 -20.41 -3.31
CA CYS A 113 -5.60 -19.55 -2.49
C CYS A 113 -4.38 -19.02 -3.28
N ALA A 114 -3.70 -19.88 -4.05
CA ALA A 114 -2.60 -19.47 -4.91
C ALA A 114 -3.04 -18.51 -6.03
N TYR A 115 -4.19 -18.79 -6.67
CA TYR A 115 -4.77 -17.90 -7.68
C TYR A 115 -5.21 -16.55 -7.10
N ASP A 116 -5.86 -16.51 -5.93
CA ASP A 116 -6.25 -15.25 -5.29
C ASP A 116 -5.03 -14.44 -4.83
N ALA A 117 -3.94 -15.08 -4.36
CA ALA A 117 -2.69 -14.40 -4.05
C ALA A 117 -2.07 -13.75 -5.31
N TYR A 118 -2.06 -14.48 -6.44
CA TYR A 118 -1.64 -13.94 -7.73
C TYR A 118 -2.51 -12.74 -8.14
N ARG A 119 -3.83 -12.87 -8.08
CA ARG A 119 -4.78 -11.80 -8.43
C ARG A 119 -4.63 -10.59 -7.51
N THR A 120 -4.46 -10.81 -6.21
CA THR A 120 -4.27 -9.76 -5.20
C THR A 120 -2.98 -8.97 -5.49
N ALA A 121 -1.88 -9.66 -5.80
CA ALA A 121 -0.63 -9.01 -6.21
C ALA A 121 -0.76 -8.27 -7.55
N ARG A 122 -1.43 -8.88 -8.54
CA ARG A 122 -1.65 -8.27 -9.87
C ARG A 122 -2.47 -6.99 -9.79
N ASN A 123 -3.53 -6.99 -9.00
CA ASN A 123 -4.41 -5.82 -8.86
C ASN A 123 -3.69 -4.64 -8.21
N ARG A 124 -2.76 -4.89 -7.28
CA ARG A 124 -1.95 -3.84 -6.67
C ARG A 124 -0.92 -3.21 -7.61
N MET A 125 -0.54 -3.91 -8.68
CA MET A 125 0.35 -3.34 -9.71
C MET A 125 -0.40 -2.49 -10.74
N ARG A 126 -1.73 -2.55 -10.82
CA ARG A 126 -2.47 -1.72 -11.76
C ARG A 126 -2.42 -0.27 -11.25
N PRO A 127 -1.93 0.70 -12.04
CA PRO A 127 -2.00 2.10 -11.66
C PRO A 127 -3.46 2.46 -11.39
N ALA A 128 -3.71 3.24 -10.33
CA ALA A 128 -5.03 3.82 -10.11
C ALA A 128 -5.36 4.67 -11.35
N ALA A 129 -6.39 4.25 -12.08
CA ALA A 129 -6.89 4.96 -13.25
C ALA A 129 -7.57 6.27 -12.83
#